data_AF-A0A7G8FK79-F1
#
_entry.id   AF-A0A7G8FK79-F1
#
_cell.length_a   1.000
_cell.length_b   1.000
_cell.length_c   1.000
_cell.angle_alpha   90.00
_cell.angle_beta   90.00
_cell.angle_gamma   90.00
#
_symmetry.space_group_name_H-M   'P 1'
#
loop_
_entity.id
_entity.type
_entity.pdbx_description
1 polymer ?
#
loop_
_entity_poly.entity_id
_entity_poly.type
_entity_poly.pdbx_seq_one_letter_code
_entity_poly.pdbx_strand_id
1 'polypeptide(L)' 'MYCIERLDTGGQWIQEICFKTEFKAFVNARTKSRATLKTYRVVHATWNQVVTVVQGSAEPH' A
#
# COMPACT_ATOMS: atom_id res chain seq x y z
N MET A 1 0.67 -9.06 -11.37
CA MET A 1 -0.37 -8.74 -10.35
C MET A 1 0.27 -7.78 -9.35
N TYR A 2 -0.48 -6.82 -8.84
CA TYR A 2 0.01 -5.78 -7.93
C TYR A 2 -0.72 -5.88 -6.60
N CYS A 3 -0.02 -6.27 -5.55
CA CYS A 3 -0.58 -6.39 -4.22
C CYS A 3 -0.27 -5.15 -3.40
N ILE A 4 -1.20 -4.74 -2.56
CA ILE A 4 -0.96 -3.70 -1.57
C ILE A 4 -0.61 -4.39 -0.26
N GLU A 5 0.42 -3.88 0.40
CA GLU A 5 0.84 -4.30 1.72
C GLU A 5 0.75 -3.10 2.67
N ARG A 6 0.22 -3.35 3.86
CA ARG A 6 0.12 -2.35 4.93
C ARG A 6 1.28 -2.50 5.89
N LEU A 7 1.88 -1.39 6.31
CA LEU A 7 2.84 -1.39 7.40
C LEU A 7 2.09 -1.58 8.72
N ASP A 8 2.49 -2.60 9.46
CA ASP A 8 1.99 -2.85 10.81
C ASP A 8 2.84 -2.14 11.86
N THR A 9 2.30 -1.98 13.06
CA THR A 9 2.97 -1.31 14.19
C THR A 9 4.25 -2.05 14.60
N GLY A 10 4.34 -3.35 14.31
CA GLY A 10 5.55 -4.17 14.47
C GLY A 10 6.60 -4.03 13.36
N GLY A 11 6.43 -3.11 12.41
CA GLY A 11 7.36 -2.92 11.27
C GLY A 11 7.26 -3.98 10.18
N GLN A 12 6.30 -4.90 10.29
CA GLN A 12 6.03 -5.94 9.30
C GLN A 12 5.07 -5.43 8.22
N TRP A 13 5.25 -5.92 7.00
CA TRP A 13 4.35 -5.63 5.89
C TRP A 13 3.34 -6.76 5.73
N ILE A 14 2.06 -6.42 5.79
CA ILE A 14 0.97 -7.38 5.70
C ILE A 14 0.27 -7.17 4.36
N GLN A 15 0.30 -8.18 3.50
CA GLN A 15 -0.43 -8.18 2.23
C GLN A 15 -1.93 -8.20 2.48
N GLU A 16 -2.65 -7.24 1.90
CA GLU A 16 -4.11 -7.15 2.05
C GLU A 16 -4.86 -7.61 0.79
N ILE A 17 -4.64 -6.93 -0.34
CA ILE A 17 -5.40 -7.16 -1.56
C ILE A 17 -4.52 -7.01 -2.80
N CYS A 18 -4.81 -7.81 -3.83
CA CYS A 18 -4.10 -7.79 -5.10
C CYS A 18 -5.00 -7.34 -6.25
N PHE A 19 -4.43 -6.56 -7.16
CA PHE A 19 -5.07 -6.01 -8.34
C PHE A 19 -4.36 -6.45 -9.61
N LYS A 20 -5.10 -6.48 -10.72
CA LYS A 20 -4.53 -6.79 -12.03
C LYS A 20 -3.58 -5.69 -12.52
N THR A 21 -3.83 -4.42 -12.18
CA THR A 21 -3.07 -3.27 -12.65
C THR A 21 -2.46 -2.47 -11.51
N GLU A 22 -1.30 -1.88 -11.78
CA GLU A 22 -0.58 -0.99 -10.85
C GLU A 22 -1.45 0.18 -10.42
N PHE A 23 -2.12 0.83 -11.38
CA PHE A 23 -2.96 1.98 -11.13
C PHE A 23 -4.07 1.69 -10.11
N LYS A 24 -4.76 0.54 -10.23
CA LYS A 24 -5.80 0.15 -9.27
C LYS A 24 -5.21 -0.10 -7.88
N ALA A 25 -4.06 -0.76 -7.81
CA ALA A 25 -3.36 -0.99 -6.54
C ALA A 25 -2.95 0.33 -5.88
N PHE A 26 -2.40 1.27 -6.65
CA PHE A 26 -2.01 2.58 -6.15
C PHE A 26 -3.19 3.41 -5.64
N VAL A 27 -4.28 3.52 -6.44
CA VAL A 27 -5.46 4.28 -6.02
C VAL A 27 -6.08 3.69 -4.75
N ASN A 28 -6.10 2.35 -4.63
CA ASN A 28 -6.61 1.69 -3.43
C ASN A 28 -5.69 1.92 -2.22
N ALA A 29 -4.37 1.71 -2.38
CA ALA A 29 -3.38 1.98 -1.34
C ALA A 29 -3.45 3.44 -0.86
N ARG A 30 -3.61 4.41 -1.77
CA ARG A 30 -3.76 5.83 -1.44
C ARG A 30 -5.04 6.09 -0.67
N THR A 31 -6.16 5.57 -1.14
CA THR A 31 -7.46 5.71 -0.44
C THR A 31 -7.40 5.12 0.97
N LYS A 32 -6.84 3.92 1.11
CA LYS A 32 -6.67 3.23 2.39
C LYS A 32 -5.69 3.95 3.32
N SER A 33 -4.57 4.45 2.80
CA SER A 33 -3.58 5.19 3.60
C SER A 33 -4.20 6.45 4.22
N ARG A 34 -5.03 7.18 3.45
CA ARG A 34 -5.73 8.37 3.93
C ARG A 34 -6.82 8.03 4.94
N ALA A 35 -7.58 6.97 4.69
CA ALA A 35 -8.68 6.56 5.57
C ALA A 35 -8.20 5.98 6.90
N THR A 36 -7.04 5.30 6.91
CA THR A 36 -6.52 4.60 8.10
C THR A 36 -5.32 5.29 8.76
N LEU A 37 -4.78 6.34 8.14
CA LEU A 37 -3.53 7.00 8.53
C LEU A 37 -2.34 6.03 8.66
N LYS A 38 -2.39 4.92 7.90
CA LYS A 38 -1.34 3.91 7.86
C LYS A 38 -0.58 3.98 6.55
N THR A 39 0.68 3.59 6.61
CA THR A 39 1.52 3.47 5.41
C THR A 39 1.20 2.19 4.67
N TYR A 40 1.05 2.30 3.36
CA TYR A 40 0.88 1.18 2.44
C TYR A 40 2.02 1.17 1.43
N ARG A 41 2.29 0.03 0.81
CA ARG A 41 3.16 -0.07 -0.36
C ARG A 41 2.50 -0.96 -1.40
N VAL A 42 2.79 -0.70 -2.66
CA VAL A 42 2.38 -1.55 -3.77
C VAL A 42 3.57 -2.41 -4.17
N VAL A 43 3.37 -3.72 -4.20
CA VAL A 43 4.35 -4.71 -4.61
C VAL A 43 3.88 -5.49 -5.82
N HIS A 44 4.79 -5.78 -6.74
CA HIS A 44 4.53 -6.67 -7.86
C HIS A 44 4.64 -8.13 -7.39
N ALA A 45 3.53 -8.86 -7.41
CA ALA A 45 3.42 -10.20 -6.84
C ALA A 45 4.41 -11.24 -7.44
N THR A 46 4.79 -11.07 -8.71
CA THR A 46 5.68 -12.03 -9.40
C THR A 46 7.15 -11.81 -9.08
N TRP A 47 7.55 -10.57 -8.79
CA TRP A 47 8.95 -10.21 -8.57
C TRP A 47 9.24 -9.75 -7.14
N ASN A 48 8.19 -9.73 -6.30
CA ASN A 48 8.18 -9.15 -4.97
C ASN A 48 8.80 -7.74 -4.92
N GLN A 49 8.67 -7.00 -6.02
CA GLN A 49 9.30 -5.70 -6.21
C GLN A 49 8.38 -4.61 -5.70
N VAL A 50 8.88 -3.76 -4.81
CA VAL A 50 8.14 -2.57 -4.37
C VAL A 50 8.12 -1.56 -5.51
N VAL A 51 6.91 -1.25 -5.97
CA VAL A 51 6.67 -0.31 -7.06
C VAL A 51 6.55 1.11 -6.52
N THR A 52 5.82 1.27 -5.43
CA THR A 52 5.63 2.56 -4.78
C THR A 52 5.23 2.40 -3.31
N VAL A 53 5.55 3.41 -2.50
CA VAL A 53 5.17 3.48 -1.08
C VAL A 53 4.26 4.69 -0.90
N VAL A 54 3.13 4.46 -0.25
CA VAL A 54 2.10 5.46 0.01
C VAL A 54 2.01 5.68 1.51
N GLN A 55 2.60 6.78 1.97
CA GLN A 55 2.59 7.15 3.38
C GLN A 55 1.20 7.67 3.78
N GLY A 56 0.69 7.17 4.91
CA GLY A 56 -0.48 7.73 5.55
C GLY A 56 -0.07 8.94 6.35
N SER A 57 0.03 10.11 5.72
CA SER A 57 0.20 11.36 6.46
C SER A 57 -1.17 11.82 6.95
N ALA A 58 -1.34 11.94 8.27
CA ALA A 58 -2.28 12.92 8.81
C ALA A 58 -1.71 14.28 8.40
N GLU A 59 -2.41 15.03 7.54
CA GLU A 59 -2.07 16.43 7.35
C GLU A 59 -2.12 17.09 8.74
N PRO A 60 -1.02 17.65 9.25
CA PRO A 60 -1.10 18.48 10.44
C PRO A 60 -1.88 19.73 10.04
N HIS A 61 -3.12 19.84 10.51
CA HIS A 61 -3.92 21.05 10.45
C HIS A 61 -3.51 22.02 11.56
#